data_AF-A0A9X7W096-F1
#
_entry.id   AF-A0A9X7W096-F1
#
_cell.length_a   1.000
_cell.length_b   1.000
_cell.length_c   1.000
_cell.angle_alpha   90.00
_cell.angle_beta   90.00
_cell.angle_gamma   90.00
#
_symmetry.space_group_name_H-M   'P 1'
#
loop_
_entity.id
_entity.type
_entity.pdbx_description
1 polymer ?
#
loop_
_entity_poly.entity_id
_entity_poly.type
_entity_poly.pdbx_seq_one_letter_code
_entity_poly.pdbx_strand_id
1 'polypeptide(L)'
;MNQTQVKVSFAAATIALGTIVPVAFAAQSPTAAVNSTATAESSGAANSTSTVKSSAAATPDVAVTPSVVKNDMSAAVAWLDKNGISSMPDWTAVAQYAATGQFAKIPLPKNYVSGLKTSTDYARAILGLLADGLDPHSFQGVNLVAKLAATQLTSGANEGKFTDNMNGTGTDLINNQAWAIIALQDAGGASYNKAAAAMWLINHQNKDGGFGYSATYSTSDADDTAAAIVALRLLGFTKDSAPVSAALQYLKTQQAADGGLVNGSTTSNSDSTGVTIDALASVGVQATDWSTKQGGNPVSALLSFYNAKNGGFNYDNTGSEWSGVSTLSTRDSIFGLAAYRSGQSVYQRLQHRELNQLDPYWAHIYAAGGAWSNHKWVNWPALRSMAIAGSYLSSLTPQWQQVVAHHGEWVTQNGHKTWVQWGPQLANEALLDSFGLDTMHLNLINVR
;
A
#
# COMPACT_ATOMS: atom_id res chain seq x y z
N MET A 1 -27.74 32.92 -39.71
CA MET A 1 -26.86 33.92 -39.08
C MET A 1 -26.53 33.39 -37.68
N ASN A 2 -25.34 33.00 -37.25
CA ASN A 2 -24.00 32.94 -37.84
C ASN A 2 -23.35 31.64 -37.32
N GLN A 3 -22.83 30.81 -38.23
CA GLN A 3 -21.82 29.82 -37.87
C GLN A 3 -20.47 30.54 -37.88
N THR A 4 -19.75 30.51 -36.76
CA THR A 4 -18.36 30.97 -36.71
C THR A 4 -17.46 29.75 -36.79
N GLN A 5 -17.04 29.43 -38.01
CA GLN A 5 -15.89 28.58 -38.26
C GLN A 5 -14.61 29.34 -37.89
N VAL A 6 -13.74 28.71 -37.10
CA VAL A 6 -12.34 29.14 -36.98
C VAL A 6 -11.47 27.99 -37.50
N LYS A 7 -10.92 28.18 -38.71
CA LYS A 7 -9.73 27.50 -39.22
C LYS A 7 -8.51 28.32 -38.84
N VAL A 8 -7.35 27.64 -38.75
CA VAL A 8 -5.94 28.08 -39.00
C VAL A 8 -5.05 27.32 -38.00
N SER A 9 -3.85 26.79 -38.30
CA SER A 9 -3.14 26.29 -39.47
C SER A 9 -1.90 25.59 -38.89
N PHE A 10 -1.46 24.48 -39.46
CA PHE A 10 -0.19 23.85 -39.11
C PHE A 10 0.97 24.67 -39.68
N ALA A 11 1.91 25.07 -38.81
CA ALA A 11 3.21 25.60 -39.21
C ALA A 11 4.30 24.66 -38.72
N ALA A 12 5.00 24.03 -39.67
CA ALA A 12 6.23 23.32 -39.45
C ALA A 12 7.37 24.31 -39.20
N ALA A 13 8.18 24.07 -38.18
CA ALA A 13 9.45 24.77 -37.97
C ALA A 13 10.56 23.75 -37.76
N THR A 14 11.35 23.57 -38.81
CA THR A 14 12.66 22.91 -38.82
C THR A 14 13.68 23.89 -38.25
N ILE A 15 14.40 23.54 -37.17
CA ILE A 15 15.61 24.27 -36.75
C ILE A 15 16.73 23.28 -36.42
N ALA A 16 17.91 23.69 -36.86
CA ALA A 16 19.15 22.98 -37.07
C ALA A 16 19.86 22.48 -35.81
N LEU A 17 20.65 21.41 -36.04
CA LEU A 17 21.71 20.89 -35.19
C LEU A 17 22.79 21.95 -34.95
N GLY A 18 23.03 22.27 -33.67
CA GLY A 18 24.17 23.05 -33.21
C GLY A 18 25.00 22.23 -32.22
N THR A 19 26.24 21.97 -32.59
CA THR A 19 27.28 21.31 -31.79
C THR A 19 27.66 22.16 -30.58
N ILE A 20 27.69 21.56 -29.37
CA ILE A 20 28.31 22.17 -28.18
C ILE A 20 29.42 21.24 -27.66
N VAL A 21 30.61 21.83 -27.56
CA VAL A 21 31.86 21.31 -27.00
C VAL A 21 31.78 21.34 -25.46
N PRO A 22 32.36 20.37 -24.72
CA PRO A 22 32.22 20.29 -23.27
C PRO A 22 33.08 21.35 -22.56
N VAL A 23 32.47 22.05 -21.60
CA VAL A 23 33.19 22.89 -20.62
C VAL A 23 33.22 22.12 -19.29
N ALA A 24 34.42 21.71 -18.88
CA ALA A 24 34.67 21.21 -17.55
C ALA A 24 34.63 22.38 -16.55
N PHE A 25 33.93 22.22 -15.43
CA PHE A 25 34.12 23.09 -14.27
C PHE A 25 34.20 22.27 -12.98
N ALA A 26 35.21 22.63 -12.19
CA ALA A 26 35.69 21.93 -11.02
C ALA A 26 34.73 22.05 -9.83
N ALA A 27 34.76 21.02 -8.99
CA ALA A 27 34.07 20.94 -7.71
C ALA A 27 34.56 22.00 -6.72
N GLN A 28 33.62 22.69 -6.08
CA GLN A 28 33.82 23.34 -4.79
C GLN A 28 32.60 23.07 -3.90
N SER A 29 32.86 22.38 -2.78
CA SER A 29 31.91 22.13 -1.70
C SER A 29 31.62 23.41 -0.91
N PRO A 30 30.41 23.54 -0.34
CA PRO A 30 30.28 24.13 0.99
C PRO A 30 29.44 23.26 1.95
N THR A 31 30.11 22.91 3.05
CA THR A 31 29.65 22.78 4.44
C THR A 31 28.15 22.66 4.76
N ALA A 32 27.87 21.59 5.51
CA ALA A 32 26.61 21.10 6.01
C ALA A 32 25.86 22.01 7.00
N ALA A 33 24.53 22.00 6.89
CA ALA A 33 23.59 22.35 7.94
C ALA A 33 22.63 21.17 8.20
N VAL A 34 22.44 20.89 9.48
CA VAL A 34 21.87 19.73 10.19
C VAL A 34 20.41 19.32 9.87
N ASN A 35 20.23 18.00 9.69
CA ASN A 35 19.11 17.06 9.96
C ASN A 35 17.63 17.39 9.63
N SER A 36 17.10 16.65 8.65
CA SER A 36 15.89 15.81 8.81
C SER A 36 15.98 14.59 7.89
N THR A 37 16.02 13.38 8.46
CA THR A 37 16.20 12.09 7.77
C THR A 37 14.95 11.67 6.98
N ALA A 38 14.96 11.92 5.67
CA ALA A 38 14.31 11.05 4.70
C ALA A 38 15.38 10.04 4.24
N THR A 39 15.25 8.78 4.65
CA THR A 39 16.13 7.72 4.17
C THR A 39 15.70 7.33 2.76
N ALA A 40 16.34 7.95 1.78
CA ALA A 40 16.63 7.35 0.50
C ALA A 40 18.15 7.44 0.27
N GLU A 41 18.68 6.41 -0.40
CA GLU A 41 20.02 6.26 -0.97
C GLU A 41 21.16 5.73 -0.08
N SER A 42 21.74 4.60 -0.51
CA SER A 42 22.99 4.74 -1.26
C SER A 42 23.15 3.66 -2.34
N SER A 43 23.20 4.11 -3.58
CA SER A 43 23.88 3.44 -4.69
C SER A 43 25.40 3.56 -4.49
N GLY A 44 26.07 2.44 -4.30
CA GLY A 44 27.52 2.39 -4.15
C GLY A 44 28.10 1.12 -4.80
N ALA A 45 28.04 1.03 -6.12
CA ALA A 45 28.70 -0.03 -6.86
C ALA A 45 30.22 0.24 -6.91
N ALA A 46 30.96 -0.36 -5.97
CA ALA A 46 32.41 -0.47 -6.07
C ALA A 46 32.75 -1.62 -7.05
N ASN A 47 33.27 -1.24 -8.22
CA ASN A 47 33.83 -2.14 -9.21
C ASN A 47 35.07 -2.83 -8.61
N SER A 48 34.94 -4.11 -8.21
CA SER A 48 36.08 -4.98 -7.98
C SER A 48 35.81 -6.37 -8.55
N THR A 49 36.51 -6.70 -9.61
CA THR A 49 36.59 -8.05 -10.16
C THR A 49 37.28 -8.96 -9.15
N SER A 50 36.51 -9.72 -8.38
CA SER A 50 37.00 -10.94 -7.74
C SER A 50 36.06 -12.09 -8.09
N THR A 51 36.59 -13.05 -8.84
CA THR A 51 35.93 -14.31 -9.14
C THR A 51 35.84 -15.13 -7.86
N VAL A 52 34.80 -14.94 -7.07
CA VAL A 52 34.38 -15.90 -6.05
C VAL A 52 33.45 -16.90 -6.74
N LYS A 53 33.91 -18.14 -6.87
CA LYS A 53 33.04 -19.27 -7.19
C LYS A 53 32.02 -19.39 -6.04
N SER A 54 30.77 -18.98 -6.26
CA SER A 54 29.69 -19.31 -5.35
C SER A 54 29.46 -20.82 -5.44
N SER A 55 29.73 -21.53 -4.36
CA SER A 55 29.17 -22.86 -4.19
C SER A 55 27.67 -22.68 -4.05
N ALA A 56 26.90 -23.21 -5.00
CA ALA A 56 25.47 -23.36 -4.87
C ALA A 56 25.20 -24.27 -3.66
N ALA A 57 25.05 -23.68 -2.48
CA ALA A 57 24.48 -24.36 -1.34
C ALA A 57 23.03 -24.69 -1.72
N ALA A 58 22.67 -25.97 -1.64
CA ALA A 58 21.28 -26.38 -1.75
C ALA A 58 20.45 -25.54 -0.77
N THR A 59 19.44 -24.86 -1.30
CA THR A 59 18.50 -24.08 -0.51
C THR A 59 17.90 -24.97 0.57
N PRO A 60 17.88 -24.55 1.85
CA PRO A 60 17.10 -25.27 2.85
C PRO A 60 15.66 -25.33 2.36
N ASP A 61 15.13 -26.55 2.25
CA ASP A 61 13.79 -26.85 1.78
C ASP A 61 12.79 -26.41 2.85
N VAL A 62 12.55 -25.10 2.98
CA VAL A 62 11.59 -24.56 3.95
C VAL A 62 10.20 -24.87 3.41
N ALA A 63 9.54 -25.84 4.03
CA ALA A 63 8.21 -26.27 3.65
C ALA A 63 7.20 -25.12 3.75
N VAL A 64 6.63 -24.72 2.62
CA VAL A 64 5.56 -23.70 2.55
C VAL A 64 4.25 -24.32 3.04
N THR A 65 4.07 -24.37 4.36
CA THR A 65 2.83 -24.84 4.99
C THR A 65 2.05 -23.68 5.59
N PRO A 66 0.70 -23.75 5.65
CA PRO A 66 -0.12 -22.72 6.29
C PRO A 66 0.30 -22.42 7.74
N SER A 67 0.74 -23.43 8.48
CA SER A 67 1.19 -23.29 9.87
C SER A 67 2.51 -22.53 9.98
N VAL A 68 3.51 -22.85 9.15
CA VAL A 68 4.80 -22.16 9.14
C VAL A 68 4.60 -20.69 8.80
N VAL A 69 3.91 -20.40 7.69
CA VAL A 69 3.62 -19.02 7.27
C VAL A 69 2.91 -18.23 8.36
N LYS A 70 1.89 -18.84 9.00
CA LYS A 70 1.16 -18.18 10.09
C LYS A 70 2.06 -17.90 11.29
N ASN A 71 2.85 -18.88 11.73
CA ASN A 71 3.68 -18.76 12.92
C ASN A 71 4.79 -17.72 12.74
N ASP A 72 5.51 -17.78 11.61
CA ASP A 72 6.63 -16.87 11.33
C ASP A 72 6.12 -15.44 11.15
N MET A 73 4.97 -15.26 10.46
CA MET A 73 4.34 -13.95 10.33
C MET A 73 3.84 -13.40 11.68
N SER A 74 3.26 -14.24 12.55
CA SER A 74 2.86 -13.81 13.90
C SER A 74 4.05 -13.43 14.78
N ALA A 75 5.16 -14.17 14.70
CA ALA A 75 6.39 -13.82 15.40
C ALA A 75 6.99 -12.51 14.87
N ALA A 76 6.97 -12.32 13.55
CA ALA A 76 7.42 -11.11 12.89
C ALA A 76 6.62 -9.87 13.28
N VAL A 77 5.29 -9.98 13.40
CA VAL A 77 4.45 -8.90 13.94
C VAL A 77 4.88 -8.57 15.37
N ALA A 78 5.00 -9.57 16.25
CA ALA A 78 5.42 -9.33 17.64
C ALA A 78 6.82 -8.70 17.73
N TRP A 79 7.74 -9.07 16.84
CA TRP A 79 9.05 -8.45 16.74
C TRP A 79 8.94 -7.00 16.25
N LEU A 80 8.13 -6.74 15.22
CA LEU A 80 7.94 -5.41 14.67
C LEU A 80 7.27 -4.46 15.67
N ASP A 81 6.32 -4.93 16.46
CA ASP A 81 5.66 -4.15 17.51
C ASP A 81 6.68 -3.65 18.55
N LYS A 82 7.63 -4.51 18.89
CA LYS A 82 8.68 -4.18 19.86
C LYS A 82 9.73 -3.21 19.30
N ASN A 83 10.04 -3.29 18.01
CA ASN A 83 11.21 -2.61 17.42
C ASN A 83 10.87 -1.49 16.41
N GLY A 84 9.67 -1.51 15.84
CA GLY A 84 9.26 -0.66 14.71
C GLY A 84 8.43 0.56 15.10
N ILE A 85 7.64 0.51 16.19
CA ILE A 85 6.70 1.58 16.56
C ILE A 85 7.40 2.95 16.73
N SER A 86 8.60 2.97 17.31
CA SER A 86 9.33 4.22 17.56
C SER A 86 9.96 4.84 16.31
N SER A 87 10.30 4.02 15.30
CA SER A 87 11.04 4.44 14.11
C SER A 87 10.16 4.59 12.86
N MET A 88 9.09 3.80 12.77
CA MET A 88 8.17 3.76 11.63
C MET A 88 6.76 3.33 12.07
N PRO A 89 6.08 4.13 12.91
CA PRO A 89 4.76 3.78 13.45
C PRO A 89 3.76 3.43 12.35
N ASP A 90 3.73 4.24 11.28
CA ASP A 90 2.79 4.07 10.16
C ASP A 90 2.94 2.71 9.47
N TRP A 91 4.18 2.34 9.13
CA TRP A 91 4.45 1.07 8.46
C TRP A 91 4.27 -0.12 9.41
N THR A 92 4.48 0.08 10.71
CA THR A 92 4.16 -0.93 11.72
C THR A 92 2.64 -1.17 11.77
N ALA A 93 1.83 -0.10 11.69
CA ALA A 93 0.36 -0.22 11.64
C ALA A 93 -0.09 -0.99 10.41
N VAL A 94 0.42 -0.62 9.22
CA VAL A 94 0.09 -1.30 7.97
C VAL A 94 0.50 -2.78 8.01
N ALA A 95 1.65 -3.12 8.59
CA ALA A 95 2.10 -4.52 8.72
C ALA A 95 1.23 -5.33 9.70
N GLN A 96 0.84 -4.75 10.83
CA GLN A 96 -0.11 -5.38 11.75
C GLN A 96 -1.46 -5.63 11.07
N TYR A 97 -2.01 -4.62 10.38
CA TYR A 97 -3.25 -4.77 9.63
C TYR A 97 -3.11 -5.80 8.51
N ALA A 98 -1.97 -5.82 7.81
CA ALA A 98 -1.70 -6.80 6.76
C ALA A 98 -1.83 -8.22 7.32
N ALA A 99 -1.18 -8.52 8.44
CA ALA A 99 -1.14 -9.84 9.04
C ALA A 99 -2.46 -10.29 9.69
N THR A 100 -3.18 -9.34 10.30
CA THR A 100 -4.31 -9.64 11.21
C THR A 100 -5.67 -9.28 10.64
N GLY A 101 -5.73 -8.32 9.71
CA GLY A 101 -6.98 -7.68 9.28
C GLY A 101 -7.65 -6.83 10.36
N GLN A 102 -6.94 -6.49 11.44
CA GLN A 102 -7.42 -5.69 12.56
C GLN A 102 -6.70 -4.35 12.60
N PHE A 103 -7.39 -3.30 13.07
CA PHE A 103 -6.77 -2.00 13.26
C PHE A 103 -5.67 -2.05 14.33
N ALA A 104 -4.51 -1.48 14.00
CA ALA A 104 -3.30 -1.56 14.81
C ALA A 104 -3.35 -0.70 16.08
N LYS A 105 -4.06 0.45 16.02
CA LYS A 105 -4.27 1.39 17.13
C LYS A 105 -2.94 1.91 17.72
N ILE A 106 -1.96 2.19 16.86
CA ILE A 106 -0.65 2.67 17.25
C ILE A 106 -0.74 4.14 17.73
N PRO A 107 -0.17 4.49 18.91
CA PRO A 107 -0.16 5.87 19.37
C PRO A 107 0.70 6.77 18.47
N LEU A 108 0.10 7.81 17.89
CA LEU A 108 0.80 8.82 17.09
C LEU A 108 1.11 10.09 17.90
N PRO A 109 2.24 10.79 17.64
CA PRO A 109 2.61 11.99 18.37
C PRO A 109 1.69 13.18 18.07
N LYS A 110 1.57 14.12 19.02
CA LYS A 110 0.70 15.30 18.86
C LYS A 110 1.07 16.21 17.68
N ASN A 111 2.35 16.24 17.31
CA ASN A 111 2.88 17.04 16.21
C ASN A 111 3.04 16.24 14.91
N TYR A 112 2.45 15.05 14.82
CA TYR A 112 2.59 14.12 13.70
C TYR A 112 2.39 14.79 12.33
N VAL A 113 1.25 15.45 12.12
CA VAL A 113 0.94 16.08 10.81
C VAL A 113 1.92 17.21 10.46
N SER A 114 2.37 17.98 11.44
CA SER A 114 3.32 19.09 11.21
C SER A 114 4.72 18.63 10.78
N GLY A 115 5.06 17.36 11.07
CA GLY A 115 6.32 16.73 10.70
C GLY A 115 6.41 16.32 9.22
N LEU A 116 5.28 16.13 8.54
CA LEU A 116 5.23 15.60 7.17
C LEU A 116 5.73 16.65 6.15
N LYS A 117 6.69 16.28 5.29
CA LYS A 117 7.33 17.20 4.31
C LYS A 117 7.20 16.75 2.85
N THR A 118 7.28 15.45 2.61
CA THR A 118 7.23 14.89 1.25
C THR A 118 5.85 14.34 0.91
N SER A 119 5.57 14.16 -0.38
CA SER A 119 4.35 13.45 -0.80
C SER A 119 4.37 11.99 -0.33
N THR A 120 5.55 11.36 -0.22
CA THR A 120 5.71 10.03 0.38
C THR A 120 5.45 10.00 1.89
N ASP A 121 5.77 11.07 2.64
CA ASP A 121 5.38 11.20 4.05
C ASP A 121 3.85 11.22 4.18
N TYR A 122 3.17 11.98 3.31
CA TYR A 122 1.71 12.04 3.28
C TYR A 122 1.09 10.69 2.88
N ALA A 123 1.65 10.03 1.86
CA ALA A 123 1.19 8.71 1.45
C ALA A 123 1.34 7.67 2.58
N ARG A 124 2.52 7.62 3.21
CA ARG A 124 2.77 6.78 4.40
C ARG A 124 1.79 7.09 5.52
N ALA A 125 1.56 8.37 5.82
CA ALA A 125 0.65 8.79 6.87
C ALA A 125 -0.80 8.39 6.61
N ILE A 126 -1.28 8.58 5.38
CA ILE A 126 -2.62 8.16 4.97
C ILE A 126 -2.79 6.65 5.19
N LEU A 127 -1.85 5.84 4.69
CA LEU A 127 -1.92 4.38 4.84
C LEU A 127 -1.83 3.94 6.30
N GLY A 128 -0.94 4.54 7.09
CA GLY A 128 -0.83 4.27 8.53
C GLY A 128 -2.12 4.59 9.29
N LEU A 129 -2.73 5.74 9.03
CA LEU A 129 -3.99 6.14 9.64
C LEU A 129 -5.12 5.17 9.30
N LEU A 130 -5.24 4.76 8.04
CA LEU A 130 -6.23 3.74 7.65
C LEU A 130 -6.00 2.42 8.38
N ALA A 131 -4.74 2.00 8.54
CA ALA A 131 -4.39 0.78 9.24
C ALA A 131 -4.65 0.86 10.75
N ASP A 132 -4.69 2.07 11.31
CA ASP A 132 -5.09 2.35 12.68
C ASP A 132 -6.60 2.56 12.85
N GLY A 133 -7.38 2.54 11.76
CA GLY A 133 -8.81 2.82 11.77
C GLY A 133 -9.15 4.30 11.93
N LEU A 134 -8.20 5.18 11.64
CA LEU A 134 -8.34 6.63 11.73
C LEU A 134 -8.69 7.24 10.37
N ASP A 135 -9.40 8.38 10.38
CA ASP A 135 -9.83 9.09 9.17
C ASP A 135 -8.74 10.06 8.66
N PRO A 136 -8.07 9.79 7.51
CA PRO A 136 -7.06 10.68 6.95
C PRO A 136 -7.64 11.96 6.30
N HIS A 137 -8.97 12.07 6.17
CA HIS A 137 -9.65 13.24 5.61
C HIS A 137 -9.88 14.33 6.65
N SER A 138 -9.74 14.02 7.95
CA SER A 138 -9.94 14.97 9.04
C SER A 138 -8.96 14.84 10.22
N PHE A 139 -7.86 14.10 10.05
CA PHE A 139 -6.90 13.84 11.13
C PHE A 139 -6.15 15.10 11.61
N GLN A 140 -6.17 15.33 12.93
CA GLN A 140 -5.59 16.53 13.56
C GLN A 140 -6.03 17.86 12.90
N GLY A 141 -7.26 17.91 12.38
CA GLY A 141 -7.82 19.09 11.71
C GLY A 141 -7.30 19.32 10.29
N VAL A 142 -6.63 18.32 9.69
CA VAL A 142 -6.04 18.41 8.36
C VAL A 142 -6.57 17.28 7.47
N ASN A 143 -7.01 17.64 6.27
CA ASN A 143 -7.32 16.66 5.22
C ASN A 143 -6.02 16.29 4.48
N LEU A 144 -5.39 15.19 4.88
CA LEU A 144 -4.14 14.72 4.27
C LEU A 144 -4.35 14.26 2.82
N VAL A 145 -5.50 13.63 2.56
CA VAL A 145 -5.88 13.12 1.24
C VAL A 145 -6.00 14.26 0.23
N ALA A 146 -6.71 15.33 0.57
CA ALA A 146 -6.85 16.50 -0.28
C ALA A 146 -5.52 17.23 -0.50
N LYS A 147 -4.66 17.29 0.53
CA LYS A 147 -3.33 17.89 0.41
C LYS A 147 -2.43 17.11 -0.55
N LEU A 148 -2.40 15.78 -0.44
CA LEU A 148 -1.64 14.93 -1.35
C LEU A 148 -2.21 14.99 -2.77
N ALA A 149 -3.53 14.93 -2.93
CA ALA A 149 -4.18 15.04 -4.24
C ALA A 149 -3.84 16.37 -4.94
N ALA A 150 -3.76 17.47 -4.18
CA ALA A 150 -3.43 18.79 -4.69
C ALA A 150 -1.98 18.95 -5.19
N THR A 151 -1.08 17.99 -4.92
CA THR A 151 0.29 18.02 -5.48
C THR A 151 0.34 17.51 -6.92
N GLN A 152 -0.78 17.03 -7.48
CA GLN A 152 -0.83 16.60 -8.86
C GLN A 152 -0.64 17.78 -9.82
N LEU A 153 0.36 17.68 -10.68
CA LEU A 153 0.56 18.60 -11.79
C LEU A 153 -0.52 18.38 -12.85
N THR A 154 -1.23 19.45 -13.21
CA THR A 154 -2.38 19.41 -14.12
C THR A 154 -2.06 19.88 -15.54
N SER A 155 -0.79 20.21 -15.82
CA SER A 155 -0.33 20.62 -17.14
C SER A 155 1.19 20.50 -17.26
N GLY A 156 1.71 20.63 -18.49
CA GLY A 156 3.13 20.61 -18.79
C GLY A 156 3.70 19.21 -19.01
N ALA A 157 5.01 19.10 -19.13
CA ALA A 157 5.69 17.83 -19.45
C ALA A 157 5.50 16.74 -18.38
N ASN A 158 5.16 17.13 -17.15
CA ASN A 158 4.92 16.24 -16.02
C ASN A 158 3.43 16.18 -15.62
N GLU A 159 2.50 16.49 -16.52
CA GLU A 159 1.07 16.33 -16.25
C GLU A 159 0.77 14.92 -15.71
N GLY A 160 0.00 14.86 -14.61
CA GLY A 160 -0.34 13.63 -13.91
C GLY A 160 0.59 13.26 -12.75
N LYS A 161 1.81 13.80 -12.70
CA LYS A 161 2.78 13.56 -11.62
C LYS A 161 2.38 14.28 -10.34
N PHE A 162 2.42 13.58 -9.21
CA PHE A 162 2.45 14.20 -7.89
C PHE A 162 3.87 14.69 -7.59
N THR A 163 4.03 15.95 -7.15
CA THR A 163 5.36 16.48 -6.81
C THR A 163 5.98 15.67 -5.66
N ASP A 164 7.30 15.57 -5.62
CA ASP A 164 8.00 14.75 -4.59
C ASP A 164 7.92 15.41 -3.22
N ASN A 165 7.87 16.74 -3.20
CA ASN A 165 7.75 17.54 -1.99
C ASN A 165 6.42 18.29 -1.94
N MET A 166 5.90 18.50 -0.73
CA MET A 166 4.62 19.21 -0.52
C MET A 166 4.69 20.71 -0.80
N ASN A 167 5.89 21.27 -1.01
CA ASN A 167 6.09 22.65 -1.45
C ASN A 167 6.03 22.80 -2.99
N GLY A 168 5.68 21.75 -3.72
CA GLY A 168 5.51 21.76 -5.18
C GLY A 168 6.80 21.50 -5.98
N THR A 169 7.87 21.00 -5.35
CA THR A 169 9.14 20.68 -6.03
C THR A 169 9.39 19.18 -6.16
N GLY A 170 10.25 18.79 -7.11
CA GLY A 170 10.60 17.41 -7.42
C GLY A 170 9.54 16.74 -8.31
N THR A 171 9.98 16.11 -9.40
CA THR A 171 9.10 15.52 -10.40
C THR A 171 9.64 14.23 -10.99
N ASP A 172 10.65 13.61 -10.37
CA ASP A 172 11.36 12.49 -10.99
C ASP A 172 11.21 11.18 -10.21
N LEU A 173 10.78 11.18 -8.95
CA LEU A 173 10.66 9.91 -8.21
C LEU A 173 9.45 9.09 -8.67
N ILE A 174 9.72 7.89 -9.20
CA ILE A 174 8.69 6.89 -9.55
C ILE A 174 8.03 6.37 -8.29
N ASN A 175 8.83 6.06 -7.27
CA ASN A 175 8.37 5.59 -5.96
C ASN A 175 7.28 6.50 -5.39
N ASN A 176 7.53 7.82 -5.41
CA ASN A 176 6.57 8.81 -4.94
C ASN A 176 5.26 8.78 -5.73
N GLN A 177 5.33 8.66 -7.06
CA GLN A 177 4.13 8.57 -7.89
C GLN A 177 3.30 7.32 -7.55
N ALA A 178 3.95 6.16 -7.40
CA ALA A 178 3.30 4.91 -7.04
C ALA A 178 2.61 5.02 -5.66
N TRP A 179 3.33 5.47 -4.63
CA TRP A 179 2.77 5.60 -3.28
C TRP A 179 1.67 6.64 -3.17
N ALA A 180 1.76 7.75 -3.91
CA ALA A 180 0.69 8.74 -3.94
C ALA A 180 -0.60 8.15 -4.54
N ILE A 181 -0.49 7.38 -5.63
CA ILE A 181 -1.63 6.68 -6.23
C ILE A 181 -2.22 5.67 -5.24
N ILE A 182 -1.37 4.84 -4.62
CA ILE A 182 -1.81 3.80 -3.66
C ILE A 182 -2.57 4.45 -2.50
N ALA A 183 -1.98 5.45 -1.84
CA ALA A 183 -2.60 6.12 -0.70
C ALA A 183 -3.92 6.81 -1.06
N LEU A 184 -4.00 7.48 -2.22
CA LEU A 184 -5.22 8.15 -2.65
C LEU A 184 -6.32 7.18 -3.10
N GLN A 185 -5.95 6.02 -3.66
CA GLN A 185 -6.94 4.97 -3.97
C GLN A 185 -7.44 4.29 -2.69
N ASP A 186 -6.56 4.01 -1.74
CA ASP A 186 -6.94 3.38 -0.48
C ASP A 186 -7.78 4.32 0.39
N ALA A 187 -7.48 5.62 0.43
CA ALA A 187 -8.28 6.57 1.21
C ALA A 187 -9.68 6.81 0.62
N GLY A 188 -9.88 6.61 -0.68
CA GLY A 188 -11.14 6.98 -1.34
C GLY A 188 -11.45 8.48 -1.23
N GLY A 189 -12.52 8.93 -1.89
CA GLY A 189 -12.97 10.34 -1.83
C GLY A 189 -11.98 11.39 -2.36
N ALA A 190 -10.83 10.97 -2.90
CA ALA A 190 -9.81 11.87 -3.45
C ALA A 190 -10.20 12.39 -4.84
N SER A 191 -10.10 13.71 -5.04
CA SER A 191 -10.28 14.34 -6.35
C SER A 191 -8.93 14.58 -7.01
N TYR A 192 -8.57 13.74 -7.98
CA TYR A 192 -7.40 13.90 -8.85
C TYR A 192 -7.63 13.21 -10.20
N ASN A 193 -6.81 13.56 -11.21
CA ASN A 193 -6.88 12.94 -12.52
C ASN A 193 -6.18 11.56 -12.51
N LYS A 194 -6.95 10.51 -12.22
CA LYS A 194 -6.48 9.11 -12.19
C LYS A 194 -5.83 8.66 -13.50
N ALA A 195 -6.42 9.04 -14.63
CA ALA A 195 -5.93 8.67 -15.95
C ALA A 195 -4.57 9.32 -16.23
N ALA A 196 -4.40 10.62 -15.95
CA ALA A 196 -3.12 11.29 -16.08
C ALA A 196 -2.07 10.72 -15.13
N ALA A 197 -2.43 10.38 -13.89
CA ALA A 197 -1.51 9.75 -12.94
C ALA A 197 -1.00 8.38 -13.43
N ALA A 198 -1.88 7.55 -13.98
CA ALA A 198 -1.50 6.28 -14.62
C ALA A 198 -0.61 6.51 -15.84
N MET A 199 -1.00 7.44 -16.72
CA MET A 199 -0.25 7.73 -17.94
C MET A 199 1.14 8.25 -17.65
N TRP A 200 1.32 9.07 -16.61
CA TRP A 200 2.66 9.50 -16.21
C TRP A 200 3.53 8.30 -15.81
N LEU A 201 3.04 7.35 -14.99
CA LEU A 201 3.79 6.13 -14.70
C LEU A 201 4.12 5.36 -15.98
N ILE A 202 3.11 5.04 -16.78
CA ILE A 202 3.26 4.22 -18.00
C ILE A 202 4.30 4.82 -18.97
N ASN A 203 4.31 6.14 -19.12
CA ASN A 203 5.27 6.82 -20.00
C ASN A 203 6.71 6.83 -19.47
N HIS A 204 6.91 6.50 -18.20
CA HIS A 204 8.23 6.37 -17.57
C HIS A 204 8.61 4.91 -17.26
N GLN A 205 7.88 3.95 -17.85
CA GLN A 205 8.31 2.56 -17.84
C GLN A 205 9.55 2.39 -18.72
N ASN A 206 10.56 1.68 -18.21
CA ASN A 206 11.80 1.45 -18.94
C ASN A 206 11.63 0.42 -20.05
N LYS A 207 12.60 0.38 -20.97
CA LYS A 207 12.59 -0.54 -22.13
C LYS A 207 12.63 -2.02 -21.74
N ASP A 208 13.14 -2.33 -20.55
CA ASP A 208 13.16 -3.68 -19.98
C ASP A 208 11.81 -4.10 -19.38
N GLY A 209 10.82 -3.20 -19.39
CA GLY A 209 9.48 -3.39 -18.85
C GLY A 209 9.37 -3.06 -17.36
N GLY A 210 10.47 -2.79 -16.66
CA GLY A 210 10.45 -2.42 -15.26
C GLY A 210 10.29 -0.91 -15.05
N PHE A 211 10.35 -0.53 -13.78
CA PHE A 211 10.44 0.83 -13.29
C PHE A 211 11.68 0.96 -12.41
N GLY A 212 12.36 2.10 -12.48
CA GLY A 212 13.47 2.42 -11.59
C GLY A 212 13.10 3.49 -10.57
N TYR A 213 13.95 3.69 -9.57
CA TYR A 213 13.82 4.75 -8.56
C TYR A 213 13.45 6.15 -9.10
N SER A 214 14.11 6.59 -10.18
CA SER A 214 13.87 7.89 -10.82
C SER A 214 13.43 7.71 -12.27
N ALA A 215 12.52 8.57 -12.73
CA ALA A 215 12.08 8.75 -14.11
C ALA A 215 13.23 9.10 -15.07
N THR A 216 14.37 9.53 -14.54
CA THR A 216 15.58 9.81 -15.32
C THR A 216 16.48 8.58 -15.49
N TYR A 217 16.23 7.50 -14.74
CA TYR A 217 17.05 6.30 -14.78
C TYR A 217 16.54 5.33 -15.83
N SER A 218 17.47 4.75 -16.60
CA SER A 218 17.16 3.74 -17.62
C SER A 218 17.25 2.30 -17.09
N THR A 219 17.65 2.15 -15.83
CA THR A 219 17.74 0.87 -15.13
C THR A 219 16.55 0.73 -14.19
N SER A 220 15.86 -0.40 -14.29
CA SER A 220 14.77 -0.76 -13.39
C SER A 220 15.26 -1.49 -12.16
N ASP A 221 14.44 -1.50 -11.11
CA ASP A 221 14.62 -2.28 -9.90
C ASP A 221 13.33 -3.01 -9.50
N ALA A 222 13.46 -4.03 -8.65
CA ALA A 222 12.34 -4.88 -8.26
C ALA A 222 11.31 -4.16 -7.39
N ASP A 223 11.76 -3.26 -6.51
CA ASP A 223 10.91 -2.64 -5.49
C ASP A 223 9.98 -1.60 -6.11
N ASP A 224 10.53 -0.70 -6.94
CA ASP A 224 9.76 0.32 -7.65
C ASP A 224 8.88 -0.30 -8.73
N THR A 225 9.32 -1.39 -9.36
CA THR A 225 8.46 -2.14 -10.29
C THR A 225 7.28 -2.78 -9.57
N ALA A 226 7.48 -3.39 -8.40
CA ALA A 226 6.40 -3.96 -7.60
C ALA A 226 5.40 -2.90 -7.14
N ALA A 227 5.88 -1.74 -6.65
CA ALA A 227 5.03 -0.62 -6.27
C ALA A 227 4.21 -0.07 -7.45
N ALA A 228 4.82 0.07 -8.63
CA ALA A 228 4.12 0.51 -9.84
C ALA A 228 3.02 -0.47 -10.27
N ILE A 229 3.23 -1.79 -10.15
CA ILE A 229 2.19 -2.79 -10.42
C ILE A 229 0.99 -2.61 -9.48
N VAL A 230 1.22 -2.46 -8.18
CA VAL A 230 0.14 -2.24 -7.20
C VAL A 230 -0.62 -0.94 -7.52
N ALA A 231 0.10 0.15 -7.78
CA ALA A 231 -0.50 1.44 -8.13
C ALA A 231 -1.39 1.34 -9.38
N LEU A 232 -0.88 0.75 -10.46
CA LEU A 232 -1.64 0.52 -11.69
C LEU A 232 -2.83 -0.40 -11.44
N ARG A 233 -2.67 -1.46 -10.63
CA ARG A 233 -3.74 -2.38 -10.29
C ARG A 233 -4.91 -1.68 -9.58
N LEU A 234 -4.62 -0.77 -8.66
CA LEU A 234 -5.63 0.04 -7.95
C LEU A 234 -6.33 1.04 -8.89
N LEU A 235 -5.68 1.45 -9.98
CA LEU A 235 -6.28 2.26 -11.06
C LEU A 235 -7.05 1.43 -12.10
N GLY A 236 -7.20 0.13 -11.89
CA GLY A 236 -8.04 -0.74 -12.72
C GLY A 236 -7.29 -1.54 -13.79
N PHE A 237 -5.96 -1.43 -13.86
CA PHE A 237 -5.16 -2.26 -14.75
C PHE A 237 -5.10 -3.71 -14.22
N THR A 238 -4.95 -4.67 -15.12
CA THR A 238 -4.89 -6.10 -14.81
C THR A 238 -3.54 -6.68 -15.20
N LYS A 239 -3.24 -7.93 -14.80
CA LYS A 239 -2.03 -8.66 -15.24
C LYS A 239 -1.85 -8.72 -16.77
N ASP A 240 -2.95 -8.59 -17.53
CA ASP A 240 -2.96 -8.69 -18.99
C ASP A 240 -2.84 -7.31 -19.66
N SER A 241 -2.87 -6.22 -18.88
CA SER A 241 -2.59 -4.88 -19.40
C SER A 241 -1.11 -4.77 -19.75
N ALA A 242 -0.80 -4.28 -20.96
CA ALA A 242 0.57 -4.21 -21.48
C ALA A 242 1.63 -3.69 -20.48
N PRO A 243 1.45 -2.55 -19.77
CA PRO A 243 2.44 -2.07 -18.82
C PRO A 243 2.62 -3.01 -17.62
N VAL A 244 1.54 -3.58 -17.09
CA VAL A 244 1.62 -4.53 -15.96
C VAL A 244 2.24 -5.85 -16.40
N SER A 245 1.89 -6.35 -17.59
CA SER A 245 2.48 -7.58 -18.13
C SER A 245 3.99 -7.45 -18.35
N ALA A 246 4.45 -6.31 -18.87
CA ALA A 246 5.87 -6.03 -19.05
C ALA A 246 6.61 -5.92 -17.69
N ALA A 247 6.00 -5.28 -16.70
CA ALA A 247 6.54 -5.19 -15.34
C ALA A 247 6.66 -6.57 -14.65
N LEU A 248 5.66 -7.43 -14.82
CA LEU A 248 5.70 -8.82 -14.33
C LEU A 248 6.81 -9.63 -15.01
N GLN A 249 7.02 -9.44 -16.32
CA GLN A 249 8.10 -10.09 -17.06
C GLN A 249 9.46 -9.61 -16.53
N TYR A 250 9.64 -8.29 -16.32
CA TYR A 250 10.84 -7.75 -15.70
C TYR A 250 11.10 -8.39 -14.34
N LEU A 251 10.12 -8.39 -13.42
CA LEU A 251 10.27 -9.00 -12.09
C LEU A 251 10.63 -10.49 -12.18
N LYS A 252 10.08 -11.20 -13.16
CA LYS A 252 10.43 -12.61 -13.38
C LYS A 252 11.90 -12.80 -13.77
N THR A 253 12.51 -11.84 -14.46
CA THR A 253 13.96 -11.86 -14.76
C THR A 253 14.83 -11.58 -13.54
N GLN A 254 14.29 -10.92 -12.51
CA GLN A 254 14.98 -10.66 -11.24
C GLN A 254 14.91 -11.85 -10.27
N GLN A 255 14.28 -12.95 -10.66
CA GLN A 255 14.17 -14.13 -9.81
C GLN A 255 15.49 -14.92 -9.75
N ALA A 256 16.05 -15.06 -8.55
CA ALA A 256 17.23 -15.84 -8.25
C ALA A 256 16.94 -17.35 -8.18
N ALA A 257 17.99 -18.18 -8.10
CA ALA A 257 17.88 -19.63 -8.12
C ALA A 257 17.10 -20.21 -6.93
N ASP A 258 17.16 -19.55 -5.78
CA ASP A 258 16.41 -19.89 -4.56
C ASP A 258 14.92 -19.54 -4.65
N GLY A 259 14.52 -18.80 -5.69
CA GLY A 259 13.17 -18.32 -5.93
C GLY A 259 12.91 -16.90 -5.44
N GLY A 260 13.83 -16.30 -4.68
CA GLY A 260 13.74 -14.92 -4.19
C GLY A 260 14.04 -13.90 -5.29
N LEU A 261 13.84 -12.63 -4.98
CA LEU A 261 14.04 -11.52 -5.92
C LEU A 261 15.31 -10.76 -5.57
N VAL A 262 16.11 -10.46 -6.60
CA VAL A 262 17.27 -9.57 -6.49
C VAL A 262 16.86 -8.13 -6.76
N ASN A 263 17.66 -7.19 -6.28
CA ASN A 263 17.53 -5.78 -6.63
C ASN A 263 18.92 -5.19 -6.90
N GLY A 264 19.27 -4.99 -8.17
CA GLY A 264 20.57 -4.45 -8.59
C GLY A 264 21.80 -5.28 -8.17
N SER A 265 21.58 -6.52 -7.72
CA SER A 265 22.60 -7.41 -7.14
C SER A 265 22.46 -8.85 -7.68
N THR A 266 23.31 -9.76 -7.20
CA THR A 266 23.21 -11.19 -7.53
C THR A 266 22.57 -12.04 -6.42
N THR A 267 22.32 -11.44 -5.25
CA THR A 267 21.76 -12.12 -4.08
C THR A 267 20.33 -11.66 -3.91
N SER A 268 19.42 -12.61 -3.74
CA SER A 268 18.03 -12.34 -3.35
C SER A 268 17.97 -11.73 -1.95
N ASN A 269 16.95 -10.90 -1.71
CA ASN A 269 16.70 -10.30 -0.40
C ASN A 269 15.21 -10.40 -0.03
N SER A 270 14.90 -10.26 1.26
CA SER A 270 13.54 -10.39 1.78
C SER A 270 12.65 -9.20 1.43
N ASP A 271 13.19 -7.98 1.38
CA ASP A 271 12.47 -6.74 1.06
C ASP A 271 11.81 -6.87 -0.33
N SER A 272 12.63 -7.03 -1.37
CA SER A 272 12.22 -7.18 -2.77
C SER A 272 11.36 -8.41 -3.00
N THR A 273 11.66 -9.51 -2.31
CA THR A 273 10.85 -10.72 -2.39
C THR A 273 9.45 -10.50 -1.80
N GLY A 274 9.38 -9.85 -0.65
CA GLY A 274 8.13 -9.55 0.07
C GLY A 274 7.20 -8.65 -0.74
N VAL A 275 7.70 -7.49 -1.20
CA VAL A 275 6.89 -6.54 -1.99
C VAL A 275 6.51 -7.11 -3.35
N THR A 276 7.35 -7.96 -3.96
CA THR A 276 6.98 -8.66 -5.20
C THR A 276 5.84 -9.65 -4.98
N ILE A 277 5.82 -10.40 -3.87
CA ILE A 277 4.70 -11.29 -3.55
C ILE A 277 3.41 -10.49 -3.36
N ASP A 278 3.46 -9.34 -2.68
CA ASP A 278 2.30 -8.44 -2.55
C ASP A 278 1.80 -7.93 -3.92
N ALA A 279 2.73 -7.50 -4.79
CA ALA A 279 2.40 -7.08 -6.15
C ALA A 279 1.77 -8.19 -6.99
N LEU A 280 2.30 -9.42 -6.92
CA LEU A 280 1.73 -10.59 -7.62
C LEU A 280 0.31 -10.88 -7.16
N ALA A 281 0.08 -10.88 -5.83
CA ALA A 281 -1.25 -11.07 -5.27
C ALA A 281 -2.23 -9.97 -5.73
N SER A 282 -1.77 -8.71 -5.83
CA SER A 282 -2.61 -7.59 -6.27
C SER A 282 -3.25 -7.83 -7.64
N VAL A 283 -2.52 -8.48 -8.55
CA VAL A 283 -2.95 -8.78 -9.93
C VAL A 283 -3.44 -10.23 -10.11
N GLY A 284 -3.59 -10.99 -9.02
CA GLY A 284 -4.12 -12.35 -9.03
C GLY A 284 -3.17 -13.42 -9.55
N VAL A 285 -1.85 -13.19 -9.45
CA VAL A 285 -0.81 -14.20 -9.77
C VAL A 285 -0.36 -14.87 -8.48
N GLN A 286 -0.33 -16.20 -8.44
CA GLN A 286 0.16 -16.92 -7.27
C GLN A 286 1.69 -16.92 -7.28
N ALA A 287 2.30 -16.45 -6.20
CA ALA A 287 3.75 -16.42 -6.08
C ALA A 287 4.39 -17.81 -6.23
N THR A 288 3.74 -18.86 -5.74
CA THR A 288 4.22 -20.26 -5.87
C THR A 288 4.29 -20.76 -7.32
N ASP A 289 3.54 -20.16 -8.25
CA ASP A 289 3.65 -20.48 -9.69
C ASP A 289 5.00 -20.05 -10.26
N TRP A 290 5.71 -19.15 -9.58
CA TRP A 290 7.06 -18.75 -9.95
C TRP A 290 8.10 -19.73 -9.43
N SER A 291 7.90 -21.02 -9.67
CA SER A 291 8.86 -22.05 -9.27
C SER A 291 10.11 -22.03 -10.17
N THR A 292 11.29 -22.17 -9.56
CA THR A 292 12.58 -22.31 -10.25
C THR A 292 12.87 -23.78 -10.56
N LYS A 293 13.85 -24.03 -11.42
CA LYS A 293 14.28 -25.41 -11.74
C LYS A 293 14.86 -26.14 -10.52
N GLN A 294 15.31 -25.38 -9.54
CA GLN A 294 15.90 -25.86 -8.29
C GLN A 294 14.84 -26.13 -7.20
N GLY A 295 13.56 -25.91 -7.50
CA GLY A 295 12.45 -26.16 -6.57
C GLY A 295 12.09 -24.99 -5.65
N GLY A 296 12.83 -23.88 -5.74
CA GLY A 296 12.53 -22.66 -4.98
C GLY A 296 11.39 -21.85 -5.62
N ASN A 297 10.69 -21.05 -4.83
CA ASN A 297 9.73 -20.04 -5.28
C ASN A 297 9.81 -18.82 -4.35
N PRO A 298 9.19 -17.67 -4.68
CA PRO A 298 9.28 -16.47 -3.86
C PRO A 298 8.83 -16.69 -2.41
N VAL A 299 7.81 -17.51 -2.15
CA VAL A 299 7.32 -17.75 -0.78
C VAL A 299 8.30 -18.59 0.03
N SER A 300 8.85 -19.67 -0.55
CA SER A 300 9.86 -20.47 0.14
C SER A 300 11.16 -19.68 0.38
N ALA A 301 11.56 -18.85 -0.58
CA ALA A 301 12.71 -17.96 -0.44
C ALA A 301 12.47 -16.94 0.68
N LEU A 302 11.29 -16.31 0.72
CA LEU A 302 10.96 -15.34 1.77
C LEU A 302 11.04 -15.96 3.17
N LEU A 303 10.45 -17.15 3.36
CA LEU A 303 10.52 -17.88 4.61
C LEU A 303 11.96 -18.26 5.01
N SER A 304 12.85 -18.45 4.04
CA SER A 304 14.26 -18.73 4.33
C SER A 304 15.02 -17.56 4.97
N PHE A 305 14.50 -16.34 4.86
CA PHE A 305 15.06 -15.16 5.52
C PHE A 305 14.56 -14.98 6.97
N TYR A 306 13.61 -15.81 7.43
CA TYR A 306 13.11 -15.74 8.81
C TYR A 306 14.19 -16.12 9.82
N ASN A 307 14.41 -15.26 10.80
CA ASN A 307 15.39 -15.46 11.85
C ASN A 307 14.71 -15.92 13.14
N ALA A 308 14.64 -17.24 13.34
CA ALA A 308 13.96 -17.84 14.50
C ALA A 308 14.51 -17.43 15.88
N LYS A 309 15.77 -16.95 15.95
CA LYS A 309 16.36 -16.46 17.21
C LYS A 309 15.80 -15.11 17.62
N ASN A 310 15.58 -14.24 16.64
CA ASN A 310 15.11 -12.87 16.88
C ASN A 310 13.59 -12.75 16.73
N GLY A 311 12.99 -13.51 15.81
CA GLY A 311 11.58 -13.45 15.46
C GLY A 311 11.25 -12.49 14.31
N GLY A 312 12.24 -11.83 13.69
CA GLY A 312 12.06 -11.00 12.50
C GLY A 312 12.73 -11.60 11.25
N PHE A 313 12.79 -10.84 10.16
CA PHE A 313 13.40 -11.27 8.90
C PHE A 313 14.73 -10.57 8.65
N ASN A 314 15.74 -11.35 8.24
CA ASN A 314 17.01 -10.86 7.73
C ASN A 314 16.80 -10.18 6.37
N TYR A 315 17.60 -9.17 6.03
CA TYR A 315 17.61 -8.61 4.67
C TYR A 315 18.03 -9.67 3.64
N ASP A 316 19.17 -10.33 3.87
CA ASP A 316 19.63 -11.48 3.07
C ASP A 316 20.34 -12.51 3.97
N ASN A 317 20.78 -13.63 3.40
CA ASN A 317 21.45 -14.71 4.12
C ASN A 317 22.97 -14.79 3.87
N THR A 318 23.59 -13.70 3.39
CA THR A 318 25.05 -13.68 3.11
C THR A 318 25.91 -13.54 4.36
N GLY A 319 25.32 -13.10 5.47
CA GLY A 319 26.04 -12.84 6.72
C GLY A 319 26.90 -11.57 6.69
N SER A 320 26.67 -10.68 5.72
CA SER A 320 27.28 -9.35 5.66
C SER A 320 26.74 -8.44 6.78
N GLU A 321 27.39 -7.28 6.98
CA GLU A 321 26.96 -6.28 7.97
C GLU A 321 25.50 -5.82 7.77
N TRP A 322 25.02 -5.79 6.52
CA TRP A 322 23.68 -5.35 6.15
C TRP A 322 22.65 -6.48 6.09
N SER A 323 23.06 -7.73 6.34
CA SER A 323 22.21 -8.93 6.27
C SER A 323 21.34 -9.16 7.52
N GLY A 324 21.41 -8.26 8.51
CA GLY A 324 20.75 -8.45 9.81
C GLY A 324 19.22 -8.35 9.75
N VAL A 325 18.58 -8.72 10.86
CA VAL A 325 17.15 -8.49 11.06
C VAL A 325 16.89 -6.99 11.12
N SER A 326 15.99 -6.49 10.28
CA SER A 326 15.64 -5.08 10.21
C SER A 326 14.13 -4.85 10.26
N THR A 327 13.73 -3.63 10.60
CA THR A 327 12.31 -3.22 10.61
C THR A 327 11.71 -3.22 9.20
N LEU A 328 12.45 -2.78 8.18
CA LEU A 328 12.00 -2.78 6.79
C LEU A 328 11.85 -4.20 6.24
N SER A 329 12.86 -5.04 6.40
CA SER A 329 12.84 -6.44 5.98
C SER A 329 11.72 -7.25 6.63
N THR A 330 11.49 -7.00 7.93
CA THR A 330 10.39 -7.64 8.65
C THR A 330 9.03 -7.14 8.16
N ARG A 331 8.87 -5.83 7.92
CA ARG A 331 7.65 -5.24 7.35
C ARG A 331 7.32 -5.84 5.98
N ASP A 332 8.28 -5.84 5.05
CA ASP A 332 8.05 -6.29 3.68
C ASP A 332 7.79 -7.80 3.61
N SER A 333 8.46 -8.56 4.48
CA SER A 333 8.16 -9.98 4.65
C SER A 333 6.74 -10.21 5.17
N ILE A 334 6.27 -9.40 6.13
CA ILE A 334 4.87 -9.48 6.60
C ILE A 334 3.90 -9.17 5.45
N PHE A 335 4.17 -8.15 4.63
CA PHE A 335 3.33 -7.83 3.46
C PHE A 335 3.24 -9.02 2.51
N GLY A 336 4.38 -9.60 2.11
CA GLY A 336 4.41 -10.75 1.22
C GLY A 336 3.67 -11.98 1.79
N LEU A 337 3.93 -12.36 3.05
CA LEU A 337 3.27 -13.51 3.68
C LEU A 337 1.76 -13.28 3.88
N ALA A 338 1.36 -12.06 4.24
CA ALA A 338 -0.05 -11.70 4.36
C ALA A 338 -0.77 -11.74 3.01
N ALA A 339 -0.13 -11.23 1.96
CA ALA A 339 -0.67 -11.23 0.61
C ALA A 339 -0.80 -12.67 0.07
N TYR A 340 0.21 -13.52 0.31
CA TYR A 340 0.14 -14.94 -0.01
C TYR A 340 -1.04 -15.64 0.69
N ARG A 341 -1.25 -15.38 1.99
CA ARG A 341 -2.34 -16.00 2.76
C ARG A 341 -3.73 -15.52 2.36
N SER A 342 -3.87 -14.25 2.03
CA SER A 342 -5.17 -13.63 1.71
C SER A 342 -5.51 -13.70 0.22
N GLY A 343 -4.51 -13.93 -0.64
CA GLY A 343 -4.66 -13.82 -2.09
C GLY A 343 -4.84 -12.38 -2.59
N GLN A 344 -4.61 -11.39 -1.73
CA GLN A 344 -4.83 -9.96 -2.01
C GLN A 344 -3.72 -9.12 -1.40
N SER A 345 -3.32 -8.07 -2.12
CA SER A 345 -2.40 -7.08 -1.55
C SER A 345 -3.01 -6.40 -0.32
N VAL A 346 -2.17 -5.97 0.64
CA VAL A 346 -2.66 -5.20 1.79
C VAL A 346 -3.45 -3.96 1.35
N TYR A 347 -3.02 -3.29 0.28
CA TYR A 347 -3.64 -2.06 -0.21
C TYR A 347 -5.04 -2.29 -0.78
N GLN A 348 -5.31 -3.47 -1.34
CA GLN A 348 -6.66 -3.84 -1.74
C GLN A 348 -7.60 -4.10 -0.55
N ARG A 349 -7.04 -4.40 0.63
CA ARG A 349 -7.79 -4.68 1.86
C ARG A 349 -7.92 -3.48 2.78
N LEU A 350 -7.03 -2.50 2.66
CA LEU A 350 -6.96 -1.31 3.51
C LEU A 350 -7.97 -0.23 3.13
N GLN A 351 -8.63 -0.37 1.97
CA GLN A 351 -9.49 0.64 1.37
C GLN A 351 -10.55 1.19 2.35
N HIS A 352 -10.43 2.49 2.63
CA HIS A 352 -11.44 3.28 3.31
C HIS A 352 -12.77 3.18 2.56
N ARG A 353 -13.82 2.85 3.30
CA ARG A 353 -15.18 2.81 2.76
C ARG A 353 -15.91 4.04 3.22
N GLU A 354 -16.32 4.87 2.26
CA GLU A 354 -17.31 5.90 2.55
C GLU A 354 -18.64 5.22 2.89
N LEU A 355 -18.99 5.24 4.17
CA LEU A 355 -20.24 4.70 4.70
C LEU A 355 -21.39 5.71 4.54
N ASN A 356 -21.58 6.22 3.32
CA ASN A 356 -22.47 7.33 3.02
C ASN A 356 -23.73 6.93 2.23
N GLN A 357 -23.88 5.65 1.85
CA GLN A 357 -25.04 5.14 1.10
C GLN A 357 -25.82 4.13 1.92
N LEU A 358 -27.15 4.20 1.83
CA LEU A 358 -28.03 3.15 2.35
C LEU A 358 -28.44 2.21 1.22
N ASP A 359 -28.56 0.92 1.54
CA ASP A 359 -29.25 0.00 0.65
C ASP A 359 -30.74 0.39 0.51
N PRO A 360 -31.46 -0.12 -0.50
CA PRO A 360 -32.85 0.27 -0.75
C PRO A 360 -33.80 0.04 0.44
N TYR A 361 -33.55 -0.99 1.25
CA TYR A 361 -34.37 -1.31 2.41
C TYR A 361 -34.20 -0.25 3.50
N TRP A 362 -32.95 0.08 3.85
CA TRP A 362 -32.65 1.08 4.87
C TRP A 362 -32.95 2.51 4.40
N ALA A 363 -32.80 2.79 3.11
CA ALA A 363 -33.20 4.06 2.52
C ALA A 363 -34.71 4.31 2.66
N HIS A 364 -35.54 3.28 2.50
CA HIS A 364 -36.99 3.38 2.72
C HIS A 364 -37.33 3.72 4.18
N ILE A 365 -36.66 3.05 5.13
CA ILE A 365 -36.82 3.32 6.57
C ILE A 365 -36.37 4.75 6.92
N TYR A 366 -35.25 5.20 6.36
CA TYR A 366 -34.78 6.58 6.53
C TYR A 366 -35.82 7.60 6.03
N ALA A 367 -36.37 7.39 4.83
CA ALA A 367 -37.38 8.26 4.25
C ALA A 367 -38.69 8.30 5.08
N ALA A 368 -39.04 7.19 5.73
CA ALA A 368 -40.17 7.11 6.66
C ALA A 368 -39.89 7.75 8.04
N GLY A 369 -38.64 8.14 8.32
CA GLY A 369 -38.22 8.71 9.60
C GLY A 369 -38.03 7.69 10.72
N GLY A 370 -38.12 6.40 10.43
CA GLY A 370 -38.07 5.32 11.43
C GLY A 370 -38.77 4.04 10.97
N ALA A 371 -38.91 3.08 11.88
CA ALA A 371 -39.60 1.83 11.64
C ALA A 371 -40.35 1.34 12.88
N TRP A 372 -41.37 0.51 12.68
CA TRP A 372 -42.04 -0.21 13.77
C TRP A 372 -41.24 -1.45 14.16
N SER A 373 -40.97 -1.60 15.45
CA SER A 373 -40.34 -2.78 16.05
C SER A 373 -41.06 -3.14 17.35
N ASN A 374 -41.51 -4.39 17.50
CA ASN A 374 -42.25 -4.87 18.68
C ASN A 374 -43.41 -3.94 19.12
N HIS A 375 -44.25 -3.52 18.16
CA HIS A 375 -45.38 -2.60 18.38
C HIS A 375 -44.99 -1.21 18.92
N LYS A 376 -43.73 -0.80 18.77
CA LYS A 376 -43.25 0.54 19.12
C LYS A 376 -42.59 1.17 17.90
N TRP A 377 -42.88 2.45 17.68
CA TRP A 377 -42.17 3.24 16.68
C TRP A 377 -40.75 3.54 17.17
N VAL A 378 -39.75 3.24 16.35
CA VAL A 378 -38.34 3.55 16.60
C VAL A 378 -37.90 4.59 15.59
N ASN A 379 -37.55 5.78 16.07
CA ASN A 379 -37.11 6.88 15.21
C ASN A 379 -35.76 6.57 14.56
N TRP A 380 -35.55 7.13 13.37
CA TRP A 380 -34.34 6.95 12.56
C TRP A 380 -33.01 7.07 13.33
N PRO A 381 -32.78 8.06 14.21
CA PRO A 381 -31.51 8.17 14.94
C PRO A 381 -31.12 6.90 15.71
N ALA A 382 -32.10 6.16 16.22
CA ALA A 382 -31.87 4.91 16.96
C ALA A 382 -31.59 3.71 16.04
N LEU A 383 -31.89 3.80 14.75
CA LEU A 383 -31.70 2.74 13.76
C LEU A 383 -30.45 2.93 12.89
N ARG A 384 -29.80 4.11 12.97
CA ARG A 384 -28.73 4.52 12.06
C ARG A 384 -27.58 3.51 11.98
N SER A 385 -27.07 3.02 13.10
CA SER A 385 -25.95 2.07 13.08
C SER A 385 -26.35 0.74 12.45
N MET A 386 -27.53 0.22 12.78
CA MET A 386 -28.06 -0.98 12.12
C MET A 386 -28.23 -0.77 10.61
N ALA A 387 -28.64 0.43 10.21
CA ALA A 387 -28.83 0.78 8.80
C ALA A 387 -27.52 0.79 8.02
N ILE A 388 -26.46 1.36 8.60
CA ILE A 388 -25.14 1.37 8.00
C ILE A 388 -24.58 -0.05 7.97
N ALA A 389 -24.62 -0.78 9.09
CA ALA A 389 -24.11 -2.15 9.15
C ALA A 389 -24.84 -3.09 8.19
N GLY A 390 -26.15 -2.93 8.02
CA GLY A 390 -26.94 -3.69 7.04
C GLY A 390 -26.60 -3.33 5.59
N SER A 391 -26.48 -2.03 5.29
CA SER A 391 -26.16 -1.55 3.94
C SER A 391 -24.75 -1.98 3.47
N TYR A 392 -23.85 -2.22 4.42
CA TYR A 392 -22.48 -2.67 4.19
C TYR A 392 -22.21 -4.07 4.75
N LEU A 393 -23.25 -4.91 4.88
CA LEU A 393 -23.16 -6.23 5.53
C LEU A 393 -22.03 -7.10 4.97
N SER A 394 -21.90 -7.18 3.64
CA SER A 394 -20.84 -7.96 2.99
C SER A 394 -19.43 -7.41 3.20
N SER A 395 -19.33 -6.19 3.73
CA SER A 395 -18.06 -5.51 4.03
C SER A 395 -17.71 -5.53 5.52
N LEU A 396 -18.60 -6.03 6.39
CA LEU A 396 -18.26 -6.29 7.79
C LEU A 396 -17.22 -7.42 7.88
N THR A 397 -16.51 -7.51 9.01
CA THR A 397 -15.63 -8.66 9.25
C THR A 397 -16.43 -9.97 9.19
N PRO A 398 -15.82 -11.12 8.81
CA PRO A 398 -16.53 -12.39 8.74
C PRO A 398 -17.22 -12.78 10.06
N GLN A 399 -16.64 -12.41 11.20
CA GLN A 399 -17.26 -12.60 12.52
C GLN A 399 -18.57 -11.81 12.62
N TRP A 400 -18.56 -10.52 12.28
CA TRP A 400 -19.75 -9.69 12.34
C TRP A 400 -20.82 -10.10 11.32
N GLN A 401 -20.42 -10.59 10.15
CA GLN A 401 -21.36 -11.21 9.20
C GLN A 401 -22.09 -12.41 9.83
N GLN A 402 -21.38 -13.25 10.60
CA GLN A 402 -21.99 -14.37 11.32
C GLN A 402 -22.92 -13.91 12.45
N VAL A 403 -22.53 -12.90 13.23
CA VAL A 403 -23.38 -12.33 14.30
C VAL A 403 -24.70 -11.80 13.72
N VAL A 404 -24.64 -11.10 12.59
CA VAL A 404 -25.85 -10.64 11.89
C VAL A 404 -26.70 -11.83 11.41
N ALA A 405 -26.08 -12.84 10.81
CA ALA A 405 -26.77 -14.05 10.33
C ALA A 405 -27.42 -14.87 11.46
N HIS A 406 -26.85 -14.83 12.67
CA HIS A 406 -27.38 -15.49 13.87
C HIS A 406 -28.34 -14.60 14.67
N HIS A 407 -28.60 -13.37 14.21
CA HIS A 407 -29.44 -12.38 14.89
C HIS A 407 -28.94 -11.98 16.30
N GLY A 408 -27.64 -12.08 16.56
CA GLY A 408 -27.03 -11.75 17.85
C GLY A 408 -25.83 -12.62 18.17
N GLU A 409 -25.30 -12.44 19.38
CA GLU A 409 -24.18 -13.24 19.88
C GLU A 409 -24.25 -13.46 21.40
N TRP A 410 -23.46 -14.42 21.89
CA TRP A 410 -23.29 -14.66 23.32
C TRP A 410 -22.13 -13.82 23.85
N VAL A 411 -22.42 -12.86 24.73
CA VAL A 411 -21.41 -12.07 25.44
C VAL A 411 -21.34 -12.46 26.91
N THR A 412 -20.14 -12.35 27.49
CA THR A 412 -19.95 -12.56 28.93
C THR A 412 -20.10 -11.22 29.66
N GLN A 413 -21.15 -11.09 30.46
CA GLN A 413 -21.40 -9.91 31.30
C GLN A 413 -21.43 -10.35 32.76
N ASN A 414 -20.56 -9.76 33.59
CA ASN A 414 -20.43 -10.10 35.01
C ASN A 414 -20.23 -11.61 35.28
N GLY A 415 -19.47 -12.29 34.42
CA GLY A 415 -19.20 -13.72 34.55
C GLY A 415 -20.30 -14.67 34.04
N HIS A 416 -21.43 -14.14 33.56
CA HIS A 416 -22.52 -14.92 32.97
C HIS A 416 -22.60 -14.72 31.46
N LYS A 417 -22.88 -15.80 30.72
CA LYS A 417 -23.18 -15.71 29.28
C LYS A 417 -24.61 -15.22 29.09
N THR A 418 -24.76 -14.10 28.40
CA THR A 418 -26.05 -13.50 28.04
C THR A 418 -26.12 -13.40 26.52
N TRP A 419 -27.28 -13.77 25.96
CA TRP A 419 -27.54 -13.54 24.54
C TRP A 419 -27.86 -12.06 24.33
N VAL A 420 -27.08 -11.38 23.49
CA VAL A 420 -27.36 -10.02 23.05
C VAL A 420 -27.85 -10.09 21.62
N GLN A 421 -29.09 -9.63 21.41
CA GLN A 421 -29.71 -9.61 20.09
C GLN A 421 -29.04 -8.55 19.20
N TRP A 422 -28.93 -8.85 17.91
CA TRP A 422 -28.51 -7.86 16.91
C TRP A 422 -29.37 -6.60 17.00
N GLY A 423 -28.71 -5.47 17.20
CA GLY A 423 -29.33 -4.19 17.52
C GLY A 423 -28.32 -3.05 17.41
N PRO A 424 -28.69 -1.82 17.78
CA PRO A 424 -27.85 -0.64 17.57
C PRO A 424 -26.48 -0.71 18.26
N GLN A 425 -26.41 -1.36 19.42
CA GLN A 425 -25.16 -1.58 20.15
C GLN A 425 -24.19 -2.46 19.34
N LEU A 426 -24.60 -3.71 19.04
CA LEU A 426 -23.79 -4.63 18.25
C LEU A 426 -23.47 -4.08 16.86
N ALA A 427 -24.38 -3.31 16.27
CA ALA A 427 -24.12 -2.63 15.00
C ALA A 427 -23.03 -1.54 15.12
N ASN A 428 -22.99 -0.77 16.21
CA ASN A 428 -21.90 0.17 16.45
C ASN A 428 -20.56 -0.55 16.62
N GLU A 429 -20.53 -1.63 17.39
CA GLU A 429 -19.34 -2.46 17.59
C GLU A 429 -18.88 -3.06 16.25
N ALA A 430 -19.81 -3.60 15.46
CA ALA A 430 -19.53 -4.12 14.12
C ALA A 430 -18.90 -3.10 13.19
N LEU A 431 -19.42 -1.88 13.18
CA LEU A 431 -18.92 -0.81 12.33
C LEU A 431 -17.55 -0.32 12.80
N LEU A 432 -17.36 -0.17 14.11
CA LEU A 432 -16.07 0.21 14.68
C LEU A 432 -15.00 -0.84 14.39
N ASP A 433 -15.31 -2.12 14.55
CA ASP A 433 -14.37 -3.21 14.30
C ASP A 433 -14.08 -3.39 12.81
N SER A 434 -15.06 -3.15 11.94
CA SER A 434 -14.90 -3.38 10.50
C SER A 434 -14.31 -2.18 9.76
N PHE A 435 -14.53 -0.96 10.27
CA PHE A 435 -14.19 0.27 9.55
C PHE A 435 -13.38 1.28 10.38
N GLY A 436 -13.26 1.11 11.70
CA GLY A 436 -12.42 1.96 12.57
C GLY A 436 -13.07 3.33 12.87
N LEU A 437 -14.09 3.69 12.09
CA LEU A 437 -14.80 4.96 12.18
C LEU A 437 -15.86 4.93 13.27
N ASP A 438 -15.91 5.99 14.07
CA ASP A 438 -17.07 6.26 14.91
C ASP A 438 -18.27 6.65 14.03
N THR A 439 -19.24 5.74 13.99
CA THR A 439 -20.43 5.91 13.15
C THR A 439 -21.41 6.94 13.69
N MET A 440 -21.21 7.44 14.91
CA MET A 440 -21.96 8.58 15.45
C MET A 440 -21.84 9.83 14.56
N HIS A 441 -20.75 9.96 13.78
CA HIS A 441 -20.48 11.13 12.94
C HIS A 441 -20.68 10.91 11.43
N LEU A 442 -21.03 9.71 10.98
CA LEU A 442 -21.28 9.41 9.56
C LEU A 442 -22.51 10.14 8.99
N ASN A 443 -22.28 11.20 8.23
CA ASN A 443 -23.36 11.87 7.50
C ASN A 443 -23.77 10.98 6.32
N LEU A 444 -24.87 10.24 6.45
CA LEU A 444 -25.48 9.53 5.35
C LEU A 444 -26.05 10.56 4.38
N ILE A 445 -25.37 10.72 3.24
CA ILE A 445 -25.82 11.58 2.15
C ILE A 445 -25.75 10.71 0.91
N ASN A 446 -26.90 10.11 0.60
CA ASN A 446 -27.43 9.75 -0.72
C ASN A 446 -28.29 8.48 -0.63
N VAL A 447 -29.57 8.63 -0.96
CA VAL A 447 -30.47 7.53 -1.30
C VAL A 447 -30.34 7.32 -2.81
N ARG A 448 -29.99 6.11 -3.27
CA ARG A 448 -29.97 5.80 -4.70
C ARG A 448 -31.37 5.57 -5.25
#